data_AF-A0A351NYM4-F1
#
_entry.id   AF-A0A351NYM4-F1
#
_cell.length_a   1.000
_cell.length_b   1.000
_cell.length_c   1.000
_cell.angle_alpha   90.00
_cell.angle_beta   90.00
_cell.angle_gamma   90.00
#
_symmetry.space_group_name_H-M   'P 1'
#
loop_
_entity.id
_entity.type
_entity.pdbx_description
1 polymer ?
#
loop_
_entity_poly.entity_id
_entity_poly.type
_entity_poly.pdbx_seq_one_letter_code
_entity_poly.pdbx_strand_id
1 'polypeptide(L)' 'PATESIDMLEKLAHAGMNIARLNMSHGDHESHSKIIQSIKQLNVKLDHPIAILLDTQGPEIR' A
#
# COMPACT_ATOMS: atom_id res chain seq x y z
N PRO A 1 -9.84 0.06 0.48
CA PRO A 1 -10.88 0.75 -0.32
C PRO A 1 -10.56 2.22 -0.59
N ALA A 2 -10.63 3.10 0.42
CA ALA A 2 -10.64 4.56 0.18
C ALA A 2 -9.34 5.13 -0.45
N THR A 3 -8.22 4.42 -0.33
CA THR A 3 -6.88 4.88 -0.76
C THR A 3 -6.21 3.94 -1.75
N GLU A 4 -6.95 3.00 -2.35
CA GLU A 4 -6.35 1.94 -3.18
C GLU A 4 -6.18 2.32 -4.65
N SER A 5 -6.79 3.41 -5.11
CA SER A 5 -6.59 3.91 -6.47
C SER A 5 -5.20 4.52 -6.63
N ILE A 6 -4.63 4.36 -7.83
CA ILE A 6 -3.29 4.90 -8.14
C ILE A 6 -3.23 6.42 -7.97
N ASP A 7 -4.29 7.14 -8.36
CA ASP A 7 -4.38 8.60 -8.21
C ASP A 7 -4.36 9.03 -6.74
N MET A 8 -5.00 8.25 -5.86
CA MET A 8 -4.96 8.53 -4.41
C MET A 8 -3.60 8.20 -3.82
N LEU A 9 -2.97 7.10 -4.25
CA LEU A 9 -1.61 6.75 -3.83
C LEU A 9 -0.59 7.81 -4.26
N GLU A 10 -0.73 8.38 -5.45
CA GLU A 10 0.11 9.49 -5.94
C GLU A 10 -0.09 10.76 -5.12
N LYS A 11 -1.35 11.14 -4.83
CA LYS A 11 -1.64 12.27 -3.94
C LYS A 11 -1.04 12.07 -2.54
N LEU A 12 -1.12 10.87 -1.99
CA LEU A 12 -0.53 10.54 -0.70
C LEU A 12 1.00 10.59 -0.76
N ALA A 13 1.61 10.11 -1.84
CA ALA A 13 3.06 10.20 -2.06
C ALA A 13 3.52 11.67 -2.03
N HIS A 14 2.86 12.54 -2.78
CA HIS A 14 3.15 13.97 -2.81
C HIS A 14 2.84 14.69 -1.49
N ALA A 15 1.88 14.17 -0.72
CA ALA A 15 1.57 14.66 0.63
C ALA A 15 2.59 14.19 1.68
N GLY A 16 3.56 13.33 1.32
CA GLY A 16 4.64 12.89 2.20
C GLY A 16 4.52 11.45 2.73
N MET A 17 3.68 10.61 2.12
CA MET A 17 3.62 9.19 2.47
C MET A 17 4.94 8.47 2.10
N ASN A 18 5.57 7.83 3.07
CA ASN A 18 6.80 7.05 2.86
C ASN A 18 6.59 5.53 2.89
N ILE A 19 5.53 5.06 3.56
CA ILE A 19 5.26 3.62 3.75
C ILE A 19 3.79 3.35 3.48
N ALA A 20 3.51 2.36 2.63
CA ALA A 20 2.19 1.78 2.46
C ALA A 20 2.06 0.51 3.29
N ARG A 21 1.14 0.50 4.27
CA ARG A 21 0.84 -0.66 5.11
C ARG A 21 -0.27 -1.50 4.48
N LEU A 22 0.02 -2.77 4.21
CA LEU A 22 -0.93 -3.78 3.79
C LEU A 22 -1.33 -4.62 5.00
N ASN A 23 -2.53 -4.37 5.54
CA ASN A 23 -3.04 -5.11 6.68
C ASN A 23 -3.66 -6.44 6.23
N MET A 24 -3.04 -7.57 6.54
CA MET A 24 -3.50 -8.90 6.14
C MET A 24 -4.71 -9.40 6.92
N SER A 25 -5.12 -8.73 8.01
CA SER A 25 -6.40 -9.02 8.69
C SER A 25 -7.62 -8.64 7.83
N HIS A 26 -7.41 -7.87 6.76
CA HIS A 26 -8.44 -7.41 5.84
C HIS A 26 -8.00 -7.55 4.37
N GLY A 27 -8.98 -7.72 3.48
CA GLY A 27 -8.71 -7.90 2.06
C GLY A 27 -8.18 -9.30 1.73
N ASP A 28 -7.92 -9.52 0.45
CA ASP A 28 -7.42 -10.77 -0.11
C ASP A 28 -6.08 -10.55 -0.83
N HIS A 29 -5.44 -11.65 -1.25
CA HIS A 29 -4.16 -11.57 -1.96
C HIS A 29 -4.26 -10.78 -3.28
N GLU A 30 -5.41 -10.80 -3.95
CA GLU A 30 -5.59 -10.11 -5.23
C GLU A 30 -5.61 -8.59 -5.05
N SER A 31 -6.39 -8.10 -4.09
CA SER A 31 -6.46 -6.68 -3.73
C SER A 31 -5.12 -6.15 -3.24
N HIS A 32 -4.43 -6.90 -2.38
CA HIS A 32 -3.07 -6.52 -1.94
C HIS A 32 -2.07 -6.51 -3.11
N SER A 33 -2.16 -7.48 -4.03
CA SER A 33 -1.31 -7.53 -5.23
C SER A 33 -1.51 -6.30 -6.13
N LYS A 34 -2.76 -5.85 -6.31
CA LYS A 34 -3.07 -4.62 -7.07
C LYS A 34 -2.39 -3.39 -6.45
N ILE A 35 -2.46 -3.24 -5.13
CA ILE A 35 -1.82 -2.12 -4.42
C ILE A 35 -0.29 -2.19 -4.58
N ILE A 36 0.31 -3.37 -4.46
CA ILE A 36 1.76 -3.58 -4.66
C ILE A 36 2.17 -3.16 -6.08
N GLN A 37 1.39 -3.52 -7.10
CA GLN A 37 1.66 -3.14 -8.48
C GLN A 37 1.56 -1.63 -8.69
N SER A 38 0.53 -0.98 -8.15
CA SER A 38 0.37 0.48 -8.22
C SER A 38 1.54 1.21 -7.56
N ILE A 39 1.98 0.76 -6.37
CA ILE A 39 3.15 1.36 -5.69
C ILE A 39 4.42 1.17 -6.51
N LYS A 40 4.64 -0.03 -7.09
CA LYS A 40 5.80 -0.27 -7.96
C LYS A 40 5.79 0.64 -9.19
N GLN A 41 4.63 0.86 -9.80
CA GLN A 41 4.47 1.77 -10.93
C GLN A 41 4.76 3.24 -10.54
N LEU A 42 4.27 3.69 -9.38
CA LEU A 42 4.53 5.03 -8.87
C LEU A 42 6.00 5.25 -8.53
N ASN A 43 6.65 4.25 -7.92
CA ASN A 43 8.06 4.33 -7.52
C ASN A 43 9.03 4.52 -8.70
N VAL A 44 8.63 4.25 -9.94
CA VAL A 44 9.44 4.58 -11.13
C VAL A 44 9.52 6.08 -11.38
N LYS A 45 8.53 6.85 -10.89
CA LYS A 45 8.38 8.29 -11.14
C LYS A 45 8.74 9.16 -9.92
N LEU A 46 8.83 8.58 -8.73
CA LEU A 46 9.05 9.31 -7.48
C LEU A 46 10.55 9.42 -7.17
N ASP A 47 11.00 10.61 -6.80
CA ASP A 47 12.36 10.83 -6.29
C ASP A 47 12.60 10.10 -4.95
N HIS A 48 11.52 9.87 -4.20
CA HIS A 48 11.52 9.17 -2.92
C HIS A 48 10.54 7.99 -2.98
N PRO A 49 11.04 6.77 -3.28
CA PRO A 49 10.19 5.58 -3.38
C PRO A 49 9.45 5.27 -2.07
N ILE A 50 8.20 4.83 -2.20
CA ILE A 50 7.37 4.35 -1.11
C ILE A 50 7.75 2.90 -0.78
N ALA A 51 8.01 2.62 0.49
CA ALA A 51 8.21 1.26 0.98
C ALA A 51 6.85 0.55 1.20
N ILE A 52 6.86 -0.78 1.09
CA ILE A 52 5.68 -1.62 1.36
C ILE A 52 5.92 -2.37 2.66
N LEU A 53 5.00 -2.22 3.62
CA LEU A 53 4.99 -2.96 4.88
C LEU A 53 3.83 -3.96 4.86
N LEU A 54 4.14 -5.24 4.99
CA LEU A 54 3.14 -6.29 5.16
C LEU A 54 2.90 -6.51 6.65
N ASP A 55 1.68 -6.26 7.09
CA ASP A 55 1.26 -6.42 8.48
C ASP A 55 0.43 -7.69 8.61
N THR A 56 0.99 -8.70 9.26
CA THR A 56 0.36 -10.01 9.45
C THR A 56 -0.74 -9.94 10.51
N GLN A 57 -1.82 -10.71 10.34
CA GLN A 57 -2.92 -10.76 11.31
C GLN A 57 -2.46 -11.10 12.74
N GLY A 58 -1.50 -12.01 12.88
CA GLY A 58 -1.04 -12.51 14.17
C GLY A 58 -2.07 -13.42 14.87
N PRO A 59 -1.71 -14.01 16.02
CA PRO A 59 -2.64 -14.78 16.84
C PRO A 59 -3.64 -13.84 17.53
N GLU A 60 -4.94 -14.16 17.42
CA GLU A 60 -6.02 -13.41 18.07
C GLU A 60 -6.68 -14.28 19.15
N ILE A 61 -6.67 -13.84 20.41
CA ILE A 61 -7.45 -14.44 21.48
C ILE A 61 -8.80 -13.71 21.50
N ARG A 62 -9.88 -14.42 21.16
CA ARG A 62 -11.26 -13.89 21.18
C ARG A 62 -12.05 -14.49 22.33
#